data_AF-A0A1G4M6B3-F1
#
_entry.id   AF-A0A1G4M6B3-F1
#
_cell.length_a   1.000
_cell.length_b   1.000
_cell.length_c   1.000
_cell.angle_alpha   90.00
_cell.angle_beta   90.00
_cell.angle_gamma   90.00
#
_symmetry.space_group_name_H-M   'P 1'
#
loop_
_entity.id
_entity.type
_entity.pdbx_description
1 polymer ?
#
loop_
_entity_poly.entity_id
_entity_poly.type
_entity_poly.pdbx_seq_one_letter_code
_entity_poly.pdbx_strand_id
1 'polypeptide(L)'
;MATRLTSNQKIVGSTPTVSVFCSTQQKYILTDDEPLVTTNHSISSNTSLYIMKQQLREFFGPRRLYFVCGKVYQDQSYANRLVHWFVLRNLPVVPVTPRGGEIPLANGKKSLEISKSISDGLNASELKNSIDGISVCFVTPPPITLSILQQLKEAELPVRSVWFQPGSWNMDCVKSAENDLHIEGSKVINDCILMNGHANYVKSELTQED
;
A
#
# COMPACT_ATOMS: atom_id res chain seq x y z
N MET A 1 49.31 40.33 16.15
CA MET A 1 48.34 41.12 15.35
C MET A 1 48.04 40.36 14.07
N ALA A 2 46.76 40.32 13.71
CA ALA A 2 46.17 39.43 12.72
C ALA A 2 46.63 39.70 11.28
N THR A 3 46.67 38.65 10.46
CA THR A 3 46.41 38.80 9.01
C THR A 3 45.59 37.61 8.54
N ARG A 4 44.51 37.97 7.85
CA ARG A 4 43.40 37.15 7.38
C ARG A 4 43.72 36.69 5.95
N LEU A 5 43.54 35.41 5.64
CA LEU A 5 43.37 34.92 4.28
C LEU A 5 42.23 33.89 4.23
N THR A 6 41.41 34.05 3.21
CA THR A 6 40.11 33.46 2.94
C THR A 6 40.22 32.11 2.23
N SER A 7 39.34 31.14 2.53
CA SER A 7 38.87 30.19 1.51
C SER A 7 37.58 29.45 1.94
N ASN A 8 36.59 29.59 1.05
CA ASN A 8 35.44 28.74 0.72
C ASN A 8 35.32 27.35 1.37
N GLN A 9 34.14 26.99 1.87
CA GLN A 9 33.17 26.12 1.15
C GLN A 9 31.87 25.92 1.95
N LYS A 10 30.74 26.03 1.23
CA LYS A 10 29.38 25.71 1.66
C LYS A 10 29.27 24.21 1.99
N ILE A 11 28.63 23.86 3.10
CA ILE A 11 27.93 22.57 3.22
C ILE A 11 26.43 22.88 3.24
N VAL A 12 25.81 22.70 2.07
CA VAL A 12 24.36 22.63 1.93
C VAL A 12 23.95 21.25 2.44
N GLY A 13 23.25 21.20 3.57
CA GLY A 13 22.70 19.95 4.10
C GLY A 13 21.64 19.39 3.17
N SER A 14 21.98 18.33 2.43
CA SER A 14 21.04 17.52 1.68
C SER A 14 20.20 16.69 2.64
N THR A 15 18.87 16.84 2.58
CA THR A 15 17.92 15.95 3.26
C THR A 15 18.05 14.52 2.70
N PRO A 16 18.05 13.48 3.54
CA PRO A 16 18.15 12.12 3.05
C PRO A 16 16.84 11.71 2.38
N THR A 17 16.91 11.43 1.08
CA THR A 17 15.85 10.76 0.33
C THR A 17 15.84 9.30 0.76
N VAL A 18 14.82 8.88 1.53
CA VAL A 18 14.61 7.47 1.84
C VAL A 18 14.03 6.79 0.61
N SER A 19 14.88 6.21 -0.21
CA SER A 19 14.52 5.26 -1.25
C SER A 19 14.08 3.95 -0.58
N VAL A 20 12.77 3.73 -0.49
CA VAL A 20 12.20 2.44 -0.11
C VAL A 20 12.47 1.47 -1.27
N PHE A 21 13.58 0.74 -1.19
CA PHE A 21 13.87 -0.37 -2.08
C PHE A 21 12.86 -1.50 -1.78
N CYS A 22 12.01 -1.86 -2.75
CA CYS A 22 11.32 -3.17 -2.74
C CYS A 22 12.37 -4.25 -3.05
N SER A 23 13.22 -4.52 -2.06
CA SER A 23 14.13 -5.65 -1.97
C SER A 23 13.78 -6.35 -0.66
N THR A 24 12.80 -7.23 -0.71
CA THR A 24 12.38 -8.00 0.45
C THR A 24 13.49 -8.99 0.82
N GLN A 25 14.23 -8.71 1.88
CA GLN A 25 14.58 -9.70 2.90
C GLN A 25 14.74 -8.97 4.23
N GLN A 26 13.63 -8.81 4.95
CA GLN A 26 13.72 -8.69 6.39
C GLN A 26 14.09 -10.10 6.88
N LYS A 27 15.39 -10.35 7.04
CA LYS A 27 15.92 -11.61 7.58
C LYS A 27 15.29 -11.84 8.95
N TYR A 28 14.26 -12.68 9.01
CA TYR A 28 14.15 -13.59 10.14
C TYR A 28 15.27 -14.59 9.92
N ILE A 29 16.27 -14.56 10.81
CA ILE A 29 17.33 -15.56 10.85
C ILE A 29 16.62 -16.87 11.25
N LEU A 30 16.27 -17.68 10.26
CA LEU A 30 16.07 -19.11 10.45
C LEU A 30 17.47 -19.72 10.38
N THR A 31 18.02 -20.07 11.55
CA THR A 31 19.14 -21.01 11.61
C THR A 31 18.55 -22.39 11.37
N ASP A 32 18.64 -22.89 10.14
CA ASP A 32 18.45 -24.31 9.84
C ASP A 32 19.72 -25.06 10.29
N ASP A 33 19.58 -25.89 11.33
CA ASP A 33 20.30 -27.15 11.58
C ASP A 33 20.33 -27.43 13.08
N GLU A 34 19.28 -28.06 13.63
CA GLU A 34 19.36 -28.95 14.79
C GLU A 34 18.14 -29.90 14.74
N PRO A 35 18.31 -31.22 14.95
CA PRO A 35 17.26 -32.21 14.74
C PRO A 35 16.17 -32.10 15.81
N LEU A 36 14.95 -32.47 15.41
CA LEU A 36 13.73 -32.56 16.22
C LEU A 36 13.97 -33.26 17.57
N VAL A 37 14.18 -32.47 18.62
CA VAL A 37 13.95 -32.90 19.99
C VAL A 37 12.50 -32.55 20.34
N THR A 38 11.69 -33.59 20.49
CA THR A 38 10.32 -33.52 20.96
C THR A 38 10.30 -33.07 22.42
N THR A 39 10.19 -31.77 22.67
CA THR A 39 9.76 -31.26 23.96
C THR A 39 8.48 -30.46 23.79
N ASN A 40 7.42 -30.96 24.42
CA ASN A 40 6.12 -30.32 24.54
C ASN A 40 6.27 -28.95 25.19
N HIS A 41 6.45 -27.91 24.38
CA HIS A 41 6.33 -26.53 24.80
C HIS A 41 5.21 -25.89 24.00
N SER A 42 4.14 -25.55 24.72
CA SER A 42 2.97 -24.84 24.23
C SER A 42 3.40 -23.61 23.45
N ILE A 43 3.30 -23.69 22.12
CA ILE A 43 3.45 -22.55 21.22
C ILE A 43 2.44 -21.50 21.67
N SER A 44 2.94 -20.36 22.11
CA SER A 44 2.13 -19.18 22.45
C SER A 44 1.20 -18.88 21.27
N SER A 45 -0.10 -18.81 21.55
CA SER A 45 -1.19 -18.59 20.58
C SER A 45 -1.05 -17.34 19.73
N ASN A 46 -0.12 -16.44 20.06
CA ASN A 46 0.11 -15.19 19.34
C ASN A 46 1.00 -15.33 18.10
N THR A 47 1.87 -16.34 18.01
CA THR A 47 2.81 -16.49 16.87
C THR A 47 2.19 -17.24 15.69
N SER A 48 1.22 -18.12 15.96
CA SER A 48 0.55 -18.90 14.92
C SER A 48 -0.46 -18.10 14.10
N LEU A 49 -0.83 -16.88 14.52
CA LEU A 49 -1.82 -16.04 13.85
C LEU A 49 -1.29 -15.40 12.54
N TYR A 50 0.04 -15.28 12.39
CA TYR A 50 0.62 -14.49 11.30
C TYR A 50 1.20 -15.30 10.14
N ILE A 51 1.37 -16.62 10.30
CA ILE A 51 1.67 -17.52 9.17
C ILE A 51 0.35 -17.97 8.53
N MET A 52 -0.50 -17.00 8.20
CA MET A 52 -1.67 -17.26 7.37
C MET A 52 -1.25 -17.18 5.91
N LYS A 53 -1.61 -18.20 5.13
CA LYS A 53 -1.39 -18.20 3.69
C LYS A 53 -2.24 -17.08 3.07
N GLN A 54 -1.58 -15.99 2.69
CA GLN A 54 -2.23 -14.85 2.04
C GLN A 54 -2.78 -15.25 0.67
N GLN A 55 -3.99 -14.84 0.37
CA GLN A 55 -4.66 -15.06 -0.90
C GLN A 55 -4.52 -13.79 -1.76
N LEU A 56 -3.33 -13.58 -2.34
CA LEU A 56 -3.01 -12.38 -3.12
C LEU A 56 -4.05 -12.05 -4.20
N ARG A 57 -4.62 -13.09 -4.82
CA ARG A 57 -5.66 -12.96 -5.85
C ARG A 57 -6.95 -12.31 -5.34
N GLU A 58 -7.31 -12.51 -4.07
CA GLU A 58 -8.53 -11.93 -3.46
C GLU A 58 -8.46 -10.40 -3.31
N PHE A 59 -7.25 -9.84 -3.37
CA PHE A 59 -7.12 -8.39 -3.49
C PHE A 59 -7.79 -7.85 -4.75
N PHE A 60 -7.78 -8.64 -5.82
CA PHE A 60 -8.32 -8.27 -7.10
C PHE A 60 -9.72 -8.81 -7.28
N GLY A 61 -10.52 -8.11 -8.09
CA GLY A 61 -11.85 -8.55 -8.48
C GLY A 61 -12.24 -7.93 -9.82
N PRO A 62 -13.14 -8.57 -10.58
CA PRO A 62 -13.60 -8.06 -11.86
C PRO A 62 -14.27 -6.68 -11.72
N ARG A 63 -15.00 -6.45 -10.62
CA ARG A 63 -15.67 -5.19 -10.33
C ARG A 63 -15.09 -4.47 -9.11
N ARG A 64 -13.79 -4.61 -8.85
CA ARG A 64 -13.13 -3.98 -7.71
C ARG A 64 -12.63 -2.58 -8.07
N LEU A 65 -12.92 -1.59 -7.22
CA LEU A 65 -12.26 -0.28 -7.26
C LEU A 65 -11.06 -0.27 -6.32
N TYR A 66 -9.91 0.20 -6.81
CA TYR A 66 -8.66 0.18 -6.06
C TYR A 66 -8.29 1.58 -5.57
N PHE A 67 -7.75 1.67 -4.37
CA PHE A 67 -7.21 2.92 -3.81
C PHE A 67 -5.72 2.75 -3.52
N VAL A 68 -4.90 3.74 -3.88
CA VAL A 68 -3.47 3.77 -3.55
C VAL A 68 -3.21 4.95 -2.62
N CYS A 69 -2.97 4.66 -1.35
CA CYS A 69 -2.72 5.67 -0.32
C CYS A 69 -1.21 5.89 -0.15
N GLY A 70 -0.72 7.10 -0.42
CA GLY A 70 0.71 7.41 -0.28
C GLY A 70 1.10 8.77 -0.82
N LYS A 71 2.41 9.02 -0.93
CA LYS A 71 2.96 10.25 -1.54
C LYS A 71 2.86 10.23 -3.06
N VAL A 72 1.64 10.11 -3.58
CA VAL A 72 1.35 9.94 -5.02
C VAL A 72 1.66 11.17 -5.89
N TYR A 73 1.94 12.33 -5.29
CA TYR A 73 2.24 13.61 -5.96
C TYR A 73 3.74 13.85 -6.22
N GLN A 74 4.63 12.96 -5.78
CA GLN A 74 6.06 13.07 -6.06
C GLN A 74 6.37 12.18 -7.28
N ASP A 75 6.92 12.79 -8.34
CA ASP A 75 7.43 12.07 -9.50
C ASP A 75 8.42 10.99 -9.05
N GLN A 76 8.35 9.82 -9.67
CA GLN A 76 9.15 8.64 -9.34
C GLN A 76 8.93 8.06 -7.93
N SER A 77 7.96 8.55 -7.15
CA SER A 77 7.61 7.91 -5.89
C SER A 77 7.11 6.48 -6.11
N TYR A 78 7.30 5.63 -5.10
CA TYR A 78 6.82 4.25 -5.16
C TYR A 78 5.28 4.18 -5.32
N ALA A 79 4.55 5.08 -4.65
CA ALA A 79 3.09 5.15 -4.79
C ALA A 79 2.67 5.55 -6.22
N ASN A 80 3.39 6.46 -6.87
CA ASN A 80 3.13 6.83 -8.26
C ASN A 80 3.38 5.63 -9.22
N ARG A 81 4.48 4.89 -9.02
CA ARG A 81 4.74 3.64 -9.76
C ARG A 81 3.60 2.62 -9.62
N LEU A 82 2.99 2.52 -8.44
CA LEU A 82 1.83 1.66 -8.21
C LEU A 82 0.61 2.12 -8.99
N VAL A 83 0.29 3.41 -8.96
CA VAL A 83 -0.83 3.96 -9.73
C VAL A 83 -0.66 3.64 -11.21
N HIS A 84 0.51 3.89 -11.78
CA HIS A 84 0.81 3.52 -13.17
C HIS A 84 0.69 2.00 -13.41
N TRP A 85 1.09 1.17 -12.45
CA TRP A 85 0.97 -0.29 -12.57
C TRP A 85 -0.50 -0.75 -12.70
N PHE A 86 -1.42 -0.13 -11.96
CA PHE A 86 -2.87 -0.38 -12.08
C PHE A 86 -3.42 0.14 -13.42
N VAL A 87 -3.07 1.38 -13.79
CA VAL A 87 -3.51 2.00 -15.06
C VAL A 87 -3.08 1.17 -16.27
N LEU A 88 -1.81 0.75 -16.33
CA LEU A 88 -1.28 -0.08 -17.42
C LEU A 88 -1.97 -1.46 -17.53
N ARG A 89 -2.71 -1.87 -16.51
CA ARG A 89 -3.47 -3.13 -16.47
C ARG A 89 -4.97 -2.93 -16.61
N ASN A 90 -5.43 -1.72 -16.91
CA ASN A 90 -6.84 -1.36 -16.99
C ASN A 90 -7.60 -1.74 -15.70
N LEU A 91 -6.98 -1.48 -14.55
CA LEU A 91 -7.60 -1.62 -13.24
C LEU A 91 -8.01 -0.24 -12.73
N PRO A 92 -9.29 -0.01 -12.39
CA PRO A 92 -9.75 1.31 -11.97
C PRO A 92 -9.13 1.67 -10.62
N VAL A 93 -8.32 2.73 -10.61
CA VAL A 93 -7.55 3.13 -9.43
C VAL A 93 -7.78 4.59 -9.10
N VAL A 94 -7.92 4.88 -7.81
CA VAL A 94 -7.97 6.23 -7.26
C VAL A 94 -6.71 6.47 -6.41
N PRO A 95 -5.80 7.37 -6.84
CA PRO A 95 -4.70 7.81 -5.99
C PRO A 95 -5.22 8.68 -4.84
N VAL A 96 -4.67 8.49 -3.63
CA VAL A 96 -5.10 9.23 -2.44
C VAL A 96 -3.92 9.84 -1.70
N THR A 97 -4.03 11.15 -1.43
CA THR A 97 -3.16 11.91 -0.52
C THR A 97 -3.93 13.10 0.05
N PRO A 98 -3.74 13.50 1.32
CA PRO A 98 -4.47 14.64 1.90
C PRO A 98 -4.35 15.95 1.12
N ARG A 99 -3.26 16.12 0.36
CA ARG A 99 -3.02 17.31 -0.49
C ARG A 99 -3.92 17.35 -1.73
N GLY A 100 -4.40 16.20 -2.21
CA GLY A 100 -4.99 16.06 -3.55
C GLY A 100 -3.99 16.40 -4.67
N GLY A 101 -4.51 16.72 -5.86
CA GLY A 101 -3.75 17.11 -7.04
C GLY A 101 -4.06 16.22 -8.24
N GLU A 102 -3.10 16.08 -9.16
CA GLU A 102 -3.23 15.27 -10.37
C GLU A 102 -1.94 14.49 -10.64
N ILE A 103 -2.06 13.32 -11.25
CA ILE A 103 -0.93 12.51 -11.74
C ILE A 103 -1.00 12.46 -13.26
N PRO A 104 0.04 12.91 -13.98
CA PRO A 104 0.10 12.75 -15.43
C PRO A 104 0.25 11.28 -15.81
N LEU A 105 -0.54 10.80 -16.77
CA LEU A 105 -0.40 9.45 -17.31
C LEU A 105 0.65 9.42 -18.43
N ALA A 106 1.33 8.28 -18.60
CA ALA A 106 2.49 8.12 -19.48
C ALA A 106 2.21 8.43 -20.97
N ASN A 107 0.95 8.42 -21.37
CA ASN A 107 0.45 8.79 -22.70
C ASN A 107 0.23 10.30 -22.89
N GLY A 108 0.52 11.13 -21.88
CA GLY A 108 0.63 12.60 -21.98
C GLY A 108 -0.67 13.36 -22.29
N LYS A 109 -1.77 12.65 -22.54
CA LYS A 109 -3.08 13.22 -22.92
C LYS A 109 -4.12 13.15 -21.81
N LYS A 110 -3.83 12.48 -20.70
CA LYS A 110 -4.75 12.26 -19.58
C LYS A 110 -4.01 12.39 -18.25
N SER A 111 -4.66 12.99 -17.26
CA SER A 111 -4.24 12.98 -15.86
C SER A 111 -5.28 12.21 -15.03
N LEU A 112 -4.84 11.63 -13.91
CA LEU A 112 -5.74 11.10 -12.88
C LEU A 112 -5.84 12.09 -11.74
N GLU A 113 -7.06 12.43 -11.33
CA GLU A 113 -7.31 13.19 -10.13
C GLU A 113 -6.85 12.40 -8.89
N ILE A 114 -6.18 13.10 -7.98
CA ILE A 114 -5.79 12.57 -6.67
C ILE A 114 -6.81 13.04 -5.65
N SER A 115 -7.52 12.08 -5.06
CA SER A 115 -8.51 12.37 -4.01
C SER A 115 -7.84 12.67 -2.67
N LYS A 116 -8.48 13.53 -1.87
CA LYS A 116 -8.00 13.91 -0.54
C LYS A 116 -8.21 12.80 0.51
N SER A 117 -9.24 12.00 0.32
CA SER A 117 -9.57 10.84 1.14
C SER A 117 -10.15 9.71 0.27
N ILE A 118 -10.23 8.51 0.85
CA ILE A 118 -10.89 7.36 0.17
C ILE A 118 -12.38 7.63 0.01
N SER A 119 -13.04 8.21 1.02
CA SER A 119 -14.47 8.55 0.95
C SER A 119 -14.76 9.56 -0.16
N ASP A 120 -13.95 10.61 -0.29
CA ASP A 120 -14.11 11.59 -1.38
C ASP A 120 -13.95 10.93 -2.75
N GLY A 121 -12.90 10.13 -2.90
CA GLY A 121 -12.63 9.43 -4.16
C GLY A 121 -13.71 8.41 -4.53
N LEU A 122 -14.25 7.68 -3.54
CA LEU A 122 -15.38 6.78 -3.78
C LEU A 122 -16.64 7.56 -4.17
N ASN A 123 -16.92 8.68 -3.52
CA ASN A 123 -18.09 9.51 -3.82
C ASN A 123 -18.02 10.18 -5.19
N ALA A 124 -16.83 10.59 -5.62
CA ALA A 124 -16.59 11.20 -6.93
C ALA A 124 -16.53 10.16 -8.06
N SER A 125 -16.31 8.87 -7.75
CA SER A 125 -16.18 7.83 -8.77
C SER A 125 -17.52 7.50 -9.42
N GLU A 126 -17.59 7.64 -10.74
CA GLU A 126 -18.74 7.20 -11.56
C GLU A 126 -18.97 5.68 -11.45
N LEU A 127 -17.94 4.92 -11.06
CA LEU A 127 -18.01 3.46 -10.89
C LEU A 127 -18.65 3.04 -9.56
N LYS A 128 -18.93 3.97 -8.63
CA LYS A 128 -19.40 3.67 -7.26
C LYS A 128 -20.60 2.70 -7.21
N ASN A 129 -21.52 2.80 -8.18
CA ASN A 129 -22.72 1.96 -8.21
C ASN A 129 -22.51 0.61 -8.91
N SER A 130 -21.37 0.41 -9.58
CA SER A 130 -21.04 -0.79 -10.35
C SER A 130 -19.98 -1.67 -9.70
N ILE A 131 -19.41 -1.25 -8.56
CA ILE A 131 -18.34 -2.00 -7.87
C ILE A 131 -18.90 -3.11 -6.97
N ASP A 132 -18.08 -4.13 -6.69
CA ASP A 132 -18.35 -5.15 -5.66
C ASP A 132 -17.81 -4.79 -4.27
N GLY A 133 -17.07 -3.68 -4.18
CA GLY A 133 -16.41 -3.16 -3.00
C GLY A 133 -15.09 -2.48 -3.37
N ILE A 134 -14.29 -2.14 -2.36
CA ILE A 134 -13.00 -1.47 -2.55
C ILE A 134 -11.84 -2.29 -2.00
N SER A 135 -10.67 -2.13 -2.61
CA SER A 135 -9.41 -2.70 -2.11
C SER A 135 -8.36 -1.61 -1.98
N VAL A 136 -7.68 -1.58 -0.85
CA VAL A 136 -6.81 -0.44 -0.50
C VAL A 136 -5.36 -0.90 -0.42
N CYS A 137 -4.50 -0.29 -1.23
CA CYS A 137 -3.05 -0.47 -1.21
C CYS A 137 -2.39 0.67 -0.42
N PHE A 138 -1.70 0.31 0.65
CA PHE A 138 -1.06 1.28 1.54
C PHE A 138 0.43 1.39 1.26
N VAL A 139 0.90 2.63 1.09
CA VAL A 139 2.31 3.02 0.92
C VAL A 139 2.71 4.04 1.99
N THR A 140 1.88 4.21 3.00
CA THR A 140 2.05 5.16 4.10
C THR A 140 2.78 4.50 5.27
N PRO A 141 3.59 5.24 6.05
CA PRO A 141 4.14 4.70 7.30
C PRO A 141 3.04 4.18 8.26
N PRO A 142 3.35 3.21 9.14
CA PRO A 142 2.33 2.54 9.97
C PRO A 142 1.37 3.46 10.74
N PRO A 143 1.82 4.58 11.37
CA PRO A 143 0.89 5.48 12.07
C PRO A 143 -0.16 6.11 11.15
N ILE A 144 0.24 6.44 9.91
CA ILE A 144 -0.67 7.01 8.92
C ILE A 144 -1.59 5.92 8.36
N THR A 145 -1.06 4.72 8.10
CA THR A 145 -1.86 3.56 7.69
C THR A 145 -2.97 3.27 8.70
N LEU A 146 -2.63 3.21 10.00
CA LEU A 146 -3.60 2.97 11.07
C LEU A 146 -4.67 4.07 11.12
N SER A 147 -4.28 5.34 10.97
CA SER A 147 -5.23 6.45 10.88
C SER A 147 -6.20 6.32 9.71
N ILE A 148 -5.74 5.82 8.55
CA ILE A 148 -6.61 5.63 7.38
C ILE A 148 -7.53 4.41 7.60
N LEU A 149 -7.05 3.32 8.22
CA LEU A 149 -7.90 2.17 8.59
C LEU A 149 -9.03 2.60 9.53
N GLN A 150 -8.75 3.47 10.49
CA GLN A 150 -9.77 4.05 11.37
C GLN A 150 -10.80 4.87 10.59
N GLN A 151 -10.36 5.69 9.62
CA GLN A 151 -11.28 6.43 8.75
C GLN A 151 -12.16 5.52 7.89
N LEU A 152 -11.60 4.41 7.39
CA LEU A 152 -12.38 3.39 6.64
C LEU A 152 -13.48 2.78 7.50
N LYS A 153 -13.17 2.50 8.78
CA LYS A 153 -14.11 1.97 9.76
C LYS A 153 -15.23 2.97 10.04
N GLU A 154 -14.87 4.21 10.38
CA GLU A 154 -15.82 5.28 10.73
C GLU A 154 -16.78 5.62 9.58
N ALA A 155 -16.29 5.54 8.34
CA ALA A 155 -17.10 5.78 7.14
C ALA A 155 -17.86 4.53 6.66
N GLU A 156 -17.72 3.38 7.34
CA GLU A 156 -18.37 2.10 7.00
C GLU A 156 -18.18 1.70 5.53
N LEU A 157 -16.98 1.92 4.98
CA LEU A 157 -16.73 1.66 3.56
C LEU A 157 -16.68 0.14 3.28
N PRO A 158 -17.14 -0.30 2.08
CA PRO A 158 -17.20 -1.72 1.72
C PRO A 158 -15.83 -2.29 1.34
N VAL A 159 -14.90 -2.33 2.28
CA VAL A 159 -13.52 -2.81 2.08
C VAL A 159 -13.51 -4.33 1.97
N ARG A 160 -12.95 -4.86 0.88
CA ARG A 160 -12.83 -6.30 0.61
C ARG A 160 -11.48 -6.87 1.02
N SER A 161 -10.44 -6.06 0.91
CA SER A 161 -9.07 -6.47 1.19
C SER A 161 -8.17 -5.25 1.36
N VAL A 162 -7.04 -5.47 2.01
CA VAL A 162 -5.97 -4.47 2.11
C VAL A 162 -4.64 -5.08 1.67
N TRP A 163 -3.79 -4.27 1.05
CA TRP A 163 -2.43 -4.65 0.68
C TRP A 163 -1.46 -3.64 1.26
N PHE A 164 -0.82 -4.02 2.36
CA PHE A 164 0.24 -3.27 2.98
C PHE A 164 1.54 -3.52 2.22
N GLN A 165 2.07 -2.48 1.59
CA GLN A 165 3.39 -2.57 0.95
C GLN A 165 4.49 -2.68 2.02
N PRO A 166 5.69 -3.17 1.66
CA PRO A 166 6.81 -3.22 2.59
C PRO A 166 7.07 -1.86 3.27
N GLY A 167 7.14 -1.87 4.60
CA GLY A 167 7.31 -0.66 5.41
C GLY A 167 6.03 0.13 5.71
N SER A 168 4.86 -0.31 5.24
CA SER A 168 3.60 0.43 5.43
C SER A 168 2.76 -0.02 6.63
N TRP A 169 3.20 -1.02 7.39
CA TRP A 169 2.38 -1.68 8.41
C TRP A 169 3.20 -2.13 9.62
N ASN A 170 2.48 -2.36 10.71
CA ASN A 170 2.90 -3.07 11.91
C ASN A 170 1.73 -3.96 12.38
N MET A 171 1.89 -4.69 13.49
CA MET A 171 0.83 -5.58 13.96
C MET A 171 -0.49 -4.87 14.30
N ASP A 172 -0.47 -3.59 14.66
CA ASP A 172 -1.69 -2.84 14.94
C ASP A 172 -2.49 -2.57 13.65
N CYS A 173 -1.80 -2.34 12.52
CA CYS A 173 -2.45 -2.21 11.22
C CYS A 173 -3.16 -3.52 10.81
N VAL A 174 -2.52 -4.66 11.05
CA VAL A 174 -3.10 -5.99 10.74
C VAL A 174 -4.33 -6.23 11.62
N LYS A 175 -4.19 -6.04 12.93
CA LYS A 175 -5.31 -6.22 13.87
C LYS A 175 -6.48 -5.28 13.57
N SER A 176 -6.19 -4.04 13.16
CA SER A 176 -7.25 -3.09 12.80
C SER A 176 -7.97 -3.54 11.52
N ALA A 177 -7.24 -3.96 10.49
CA ALA A 177 -7.88 -4.50 9.28
C ALA A 177 -8.76 -5.74 9.57
N GLU A 178 -8.29 -6.67 10.41
CA GLU A 178 -9.04 -7.89 10.72
C GLU A 178 -10.23 -7.64 11.65
N ASN A 179 -10.00 -6.92 12.76
CA ASN A 179 -11.01 -6.80 13.82
C ASN A 179 -11.94 -5.62 13.59
N ASP A 180 -11.42 -4.47 13.14
CA ASP A 180 -12.20 -3.25 12.99
C ASP A 180 -12.94 -3.20 11.65
N LEU A 181 -12.31 -3.68 10.57
CA LEU A 181 -12.91 -3.72 9.23
C LEU A 181 -13.49 -5.10 8.88
N HIS A 182 -13.39 -6.07 9.79
CA HIS A 182 -13.89 -7.44 9.59
C HIS A 182 -13.34 -8.14 8.33
N ILE A 183 -12.10 -7.82 7.96
CA ILE A 183 -11.44 -8.43 6.81
C ILE A 183 -10.86 -9.78 7.23
N GLU A 184 -11.16 -10.84 6.47
CA GLU A 184 -10.55 -12.15 6.69
C GLU A 184 -9.02 -12.02 6.60
N GLY A 185 -8.27 -12.57 7.57
CA GLY A 185 -6.81 -12.42 7.62
C GLY A 185 -6.07 -12.88 6.35
N SER A 186 -6.63 -13.83 5.59
CA SER A 186 -6.09 -14.25 4.29
C SER A 186 -6.11 -13.14 3.21
N LYS A 187 -6.96 -12.12 3.39
CA LYS A 187 -7.13 -10.93 2.53
C LYS A 187 -6.44 -9.68 3.07
N VAL A 188 -5.70 -9.82 4.18
CA VAL A 188 -4.80 -8.80 4.73
C VAL A 188 -3.38 -9.10 4.26
N ILE A 189 -2.98 -8.45 3.17
CA ILE A 189 -1.76 -8.80 2.43
C ILE A 189 -0.59 -7.91 2.86
N ASN A 190 0.60 -8.50 3.01
CA ASN A 190 1.84 -7.83 3.42
C ASN A 190 3.01 -8.18 2.49
N ASP A 191 2.79 -8.01 1.18
CA ASP A 191 3.72 -8.35 0.10
C ASP A 191 4.03 -7.10 -0.78
N CYS A 192 4.91 -7.20 -1.77
CA CYS A 192 5.16 -6.18 -2.79
C CYS A 192 4.30 -6.47 -4.03
N ILE A 193 3.32 -5.61 -4.31
CA ILE A 193 2.41 -5.79 -5.46
C ILE A 193 3.14 -5.70 -6.80
N LEU A 194 4.24 -4.93 -6.87
CA LEU A 194 5.07 -4.87 -8.08
C LEU A 194 5.81 -6.19 -8.36
N MET A 195 5.98 -7.05 -7.36
CA MET A 195 6.57 -8.37 -7.52
C MET A 195 5.50 -9.42 -7.81
N ASN A 196 4.48 -9.51 -6.95
CA ASN A 196 3.54 -10.63 -6.97
C ASN A 196 2.16 -10.27 -7.53
N GLY A 197 1.85 -8.99 -7.75
CA GLY A 197 0.56 -8.56 -8.30
C GLY A 197 0.33 -9.05 -9.73
N HIS A 198 1.38 -9.18 -10.55
CA HIS A 198 1.20 -9.55 -11.97
C HIS A 198 0.69 -10.98 -12.15
N ALA A 199 1.14 -11.92 -11.31
CA ALA A 199 0.67 -13.30 -11.35
C ALA A 199 -0.73 -13.48 -10.75
N ASN A 200 -1.24 -12.47 -10.03
CA ASN A 200 -2.45 -12.58 -9.21
C ASN A 200 -3.58 -11.63 -9.63
N TYR A 201 -3.33 -10.67 -10.52
CA TYR A 201 -4.37 -9.72 -10.89
C TYR A 201 -5.50 -10.37 -11.69
N VAL A 202 -6.70 -9.87 -11.44
CA VAL A 202 -7.90 -10.22 -12.19
C VAL A 202 -8.22 -9.04 -13.11
N LYS A 203 -8.49 -9.33 -14.40
CA LYS A 203 -8.88 -8.29 -15.37
C LYS A 203 -10.18 -7.63 -14.91
N SER A 204 -10.25 -6.30 -15.01
CA SER A 204 -11.47 -5.57 -14.67
C SER A 204 -12.52 -5.68 -15.76
N GLU A 205 -13.78 -5.74 -15.34
CA GLU A 205 -15.00 -5.56 -16.13
C GLU A 205 -15.49 -4.10 -16.09
N LEU A 206 -14.91 -3.26 -15.22
CA LEU A 206 -15.23 -1.85 -15.12
C LEU A 206 -14.50 -1.10 -16.23
N THR A 207 -15.25 -0.55 -17.17
CA THR A 207 -14.71 0.36 -18.17
C THR A 207 -14.57 1.75 -17.55
N GLN A 208 -13.35 2.25 -17.44
CA GLN A 208 -13.15 3.69 -17.30
C GLN A 208 -13.37 4.26 -18.70
N GLU A 209 -14.45 5.01 -18.91
CA GLU A 209 -14.71 5.64 -20.22
C GLU A 209 -13.51 6.52 -20.61
N ASP A 210 -13.14 6.46 -21.89
CA ASP A 210 -11.97 7.13 -22.46
C ASP A 210 -12.19 8.64 -22.64
#